data_AF-A0A8X6RBQ2-F1
#
_entry.id   AF-A0A8X6RBQ2-F1
#
_cell.length_a   1.000
_cell.length_b   1.000
_cell.length_c   1.000
_cell.angle_alpha   90.00
_cell.angle_beta   90.00
_cell.angle_gamma   90.00
#
_symmetry.space_group_name_H-M   'P 1'
#
loop_
_entity.id
_entity.type
_entity.pdbx_description
1 polymer ?
#
loop_
_entity_poly.entity_id
_entity_poly.type
_entity_poly.pdbx_seq_one_letter_code
_entity_poly.pdbx_strand_id
1 'polypeptide(L)'
;MPQGLGSNPGKDMDVCKCIVPLRHGGTLNSRRAASPRVVGGRGRENTLKPIFEEEIPATYEKDNDKVEFHMDKACSNTSKSTATYLAKKESETGIKCIPFDEIRVKSPNTSLMDFCVLSLLKQDLRKQYPETLNNL
;
A
#
# COMPACT_ATOMS: atom_id res chain seq x y z
N MET A 1 39.91 -33.07 9.20
CA MET A 1 38.46 -32.87 8.97
C MET A 1 38.06 -31.51 9.51
N PRO A 2 37.86 -30.47 8.68
CA PRO A 2 37.28 -29.22 9.12
C PRO A 2 35.75 -29.26 8.97
N GLN A 3 35.07 -28.69 9.96
CA GLN A 3 33.62 -28.64 10.07
C GLN A 3 33.02 -27.72 9.00
N GLY A 4 31.88 -28.16 8.45
CA GLY A 4 31.19 -27.50 7.35
C GLY A 4 30.68 -26.10 7.72
N LEU A 5 30.98 -25.15 6.83
CA LEU A 5 30.33 -23.85 6.76
C LEU A 5 28.85 -24.07 6.47
N GLY A 6 28.01 -23.84 7.49
CA GLY A 6 26.56 -23.77 7.34
C GLY A 6 26.20 -22.57 6.48
N SER A 7 25.68 -22.85 5.29
CA SER A 7 25.07 -21.87 4.40
C SER A 7 23.92 -21.17 5.12
N ASN A 8 24.06 -19.87 5.35
CA ASN A 8 22.94 -18.98 5.64
C ASN A 8 22.41 -18.48 4.29
N PRO A 9 21.30 -18.99 3.75
CA PRO A 9 20.56 -18.25 2.76
C PRO A 9 19.86 -17.12 3.52
N GLY A 10 20.48 -15.95 3.51
CA GLY A 10 19.78 -14.69 3.73
C GLY A 10 18.55 -14.71 2.83
N LYS A 11 17.38 -14.86 3.44
CA LYS A 11 16.13 -14.61 2.76
C LYS A 11 16.07 -13.10 2.56
N ASP A 12 16.65 -12.64 1.46
CA ASP A 12 16.24 -11.40 0.82
C ASP A 12 14.78 -11.57 0.43
N MET A 13 13.89 -11.32 1.40
CA MET A 13 12.50 -11.05 1.11
C MET A 13 12.45 -9.60 0.67
N ASP A 14 12.41 -9.39 -0.63
CA ASP A 14 11.85 -8.19 -1.24
C ASP A 14 10.36 -8.09 -0.84
N VAL A 15 10.11 -7.66 0.39
CA VAL A 15 8.75 -7.36 0.88
C VAL A 15 8.36 -6.03 0.27
N CYS A 16 7.71 -6.07 -0.90
CA CYS A 16 7.06 -4.91 -1.49
C CYS A 16 5.85 -4.52 -0.62
N LYS A 17 6.08 -3.71 0.43
CA LYS A 17 5.04 -3.09 1.26
C LYS A 17 4.32 -2.01 0.45
N CYS A 18 3.16 -2.35 -0.09
CA CYS A 18 2.34 -1.41 -0.86
C CYS A 18 1.11 -0.97 -0.06
N ILE A 19 1.08 0.31 0.32
CA ILE A 19 -0.13 1.14 0.15
C ILE A 19 0.15 1.87 -1.16
N VAL A 20 -0.62 1.59 -2.22
CA VAL A 20 -0.32 1.90 -3.64
C VAL A 20 0.76 0.96 -4.22
N PRO A 21 0.55 0.33 -5.39
CA PRO A 21 1.53 -0.57 -5.99
C PRO A 21 2.77 0.22 -6.43
N LEU A 22 3.72 0.38 -5.51
CA LEU A 22 5.00 1.01 -5.78
C LEU A 22 6.03 -0.09 -5.99
N ARG A 23 6.30 -0.40 -7.25
CA ARG A 23 7.53 -1.11 -7.63
C ARG A 23 8.71 -0.16 -7.44
N HIS A 24 9.90 -0.69 -7.15
CA HIS A 24 11.14 0.10 -7.23
C HIS A 24 11.23 0.74 -8.64
N GLY A 25 11.14 2.07 -8.72
CA GLY A 25 11.08 2.82 -9.99
C GLY A 25 9.69 2.97 -10.64
N GLY A 26 8.60 2.59 -9.96
CA GLY A 26 7.22 2.74 -10.45
C GLY A 26 6.58 4.09 -10.16
N THR A 27 5.55 4.45 -10.94
CA THR A 27 4.77 5.69 -10.77
C THR A 27 3.70 5.52 -9.69
N LEU A 28 3.54 6.51 -8.82
CA LEU A 28 2.47 6.55 -7.81
C LEU A 28 1.12 6.89 -8.47
N ASN A 29 0.16 5.96 -8.42
CA ASN A 29 -1.23 6.25 -8.78
C ASN A 29 -1.93 6.93 -7.59
N SER A 30 -2.02 8.26 -7.59
CA SER A 30 -2.74 9.03 -6.57
C SER A 30 -4.16 9.37 -7.03
N ARG A 31 -5.16 9.13 -6.18
CA ARG A 31 -6.53 9.63 -6.37
C ARG A 31 -6.80 10.81 -5.44
N ARG A 32 -7.27 11.93 -5.99
CA ARG A 32 -7.67 13.12 -5.22
C ARG A 32 -9.14 13.02 -4.83
N ALA A 33 -9.45 13.09 -3.55
CA ALA A 33 -10.83 13.19 -3.10
C ALA A 33 -11.31 14.65 -3.19
N ALA A 34 -12.47 14.88 -3.82
CA ALA A 34 -13.10 16.20 -3.86
C ALA A 34 -13.65 16.68 -2.49
N SER A 35 -13.66 15.79 -1.48
CA SER A 35 -14.18 16.07 -0.14
C SER A 35 -13.10 15.73 0.91
N PRO A 36 -13.02 16.51 2.01
CA PRO A 36 -12.03 16.28 3.07
C PRO A 36 -12.23 14.96 3.86
N ARG A 37 -13.28 14.18 3.59
CA ARG A 37 -13.52 12.87 4.24
C ARG A 37 -13.81 11.76 3.25
N VAL A 38 -12.95 10.74 3.27
CA VAL A 38 -13.25 9.42 2.70
C VAL A 38 -14.18 8.69 3.68
N VAL A 39 -15.47 8.66 3.36
CA VAL A 39 -16.48 7.89 4.12
C VAL A 39 -16.39 6.42 3.71
N GLY A 40 -16.53 5.49 4.66
CA GLY A 40 -16.21 4.06 4.49
C GLY A 40 -16.82 3.34 3.28
N GLY A 41 -17.95 3.81 2.74
CA GLY A 41 -18.51 3.30 1.47
C GLY A 41 -17.78 3.79 0.22
N ARG A 42 -17.36 5.06 0.19
CA ARG A 42 -16.61 5.68 -0.92
C ARG A 42 -15.17 5.17 -1.01
N GLY A 43 -14.59 4.77 0.12
CA GLY A 43 -13.23 4.21 0.14
C GLY A 43 -13.10 2.91 -0.66
N ARG A 44 -14.06 1.98 -0.55
CA ARG A 44 -13.97 0.69 -1.24
C ARG A 44 -14.05 0.80 -2.76
N GLU A 45 -15.12 1.43 -3.27
CA GLU A 45 -15.37 1.47 -4.72
C GLU A 45 -14.38 2.36 -5.46
N ASN A 46 -13.99 3.49 -4.86
CA ASN A 46 -13.11 4.44 -5.53
C ASN A 46 -11.63 4.25 -5.16
N THR A 47 -11.29 3.34 -4.23
CA THR A 47 -9.89 3.13 -3.81
C THR A 47 -9.48 1.68 -3.92
N LEU A 48 -10.15 0.76 -3.21
CA LEU A 48 -9.73 -0.65 -3.17
C LEU A 48 -10.02 -1.39 -4.48
N LYS A 49 -11.19 -1.15 -5.09
CA LYS A 49 -11.58 -1.88 -6.31
C LYS A 49 -10.58 -1.69 -7.46
N PRO A 50 -10.21 -0.45 -7.86
CA PRO A 50 -9.23 -0.28 -8.93
C PRO A 50 -7.84 -0.83 -8.56
N ILE A 51 -7.45 -0.80 -7.29
CA ILE A 51 -6.17 -1.38 -6.85
C ILE A 51 -6.11 -2.88 -7.15
N PHE A 52 -7.13 -3.64 -6.73
CA PHE A 52 -7.14 -5.09 -6.89
C PHE A 52 -7.49 -5.56 -8.30
N GLU A 53 -8.29 -4.80 -9.05
CA GLU A 53 -8.81 -5.22 -10.36
C GLU A 53 -8.01 -4.67 -11.53
N GLU A 54 -7.31 -3.54 -11.35
CA GLU A 54 -6.61 -2.85 -12.45
C GLU A 54 -5.13 -2.65 -12.12
N GLU A 55 -4.81 -1.99 -11.00
CA GLU A 55 -3.45 -1.50 -10.77
C GLU A 55 -2.46 -2.60 -10.41
N ILE A 56 -2.80 -3.49 -9.47
CA ILE A 56 -1.93 -4.62 -9.11
C ILE A 56 -1.74 -5.56 -10.32
N PRO A 57 -2.81 -6.02 -11.00
CA PRO A 57 -2.65 -6.86 -12.18
C PRO A 57 -1.84 -6.19 -13.30
N ALA A 58 -2.02 -4.88 -13.54
CA ALA A 58 -1.25 -4.17 -14.56
C ALA A 58 0.23 -3.99 -14.17
N THR A 59 0.54 -3.90 -12.87
CA THR A 59 1.90 -3.64 -12.40
C THR A 59 2.72 -4.92 -12.26
N TYR A 60 2.10 -6.00 -11.78
CA TYR A 60 2.80 -7.24 -11.41
C TYR A 60 2.48 -8.41 -12.34
N GLU A 61 1.47 -8.29 -13.21
CA GLU A 61 1.07 -9.27 -14.23
C GLU A 61 0.99 -10.71 -13.69
N LYS A 62 2.09 -11.47 -13.81
CA LYS A 62 2.21 -12.88 -13.43
C LYS A 62 2.57 -13.10 -11.97
N ASP A 63 3.05 -12.08 -11.27
CA ASP A 63 3.56 -12.15 -9.89
C ASP A 63 2.56 -11.59 -8.86
N ASN A 64 1.27 -11.52 -9.20
CA ASN A 64 0.24 -10.97 -8.30
C ASN A 64 0.14 -11.75 -6.98
N ASP A 65 0.39 -13.06 -7.00
CA ASP A 65 0.38 -13.95 -5.84
C ASP A 65 1.52 -13.68 -4.84
N LYS A 66 2.55 -12.95 -5.27
CA LYS A 66 3.67 -12.51 -4.43
C LYS A 66 3.45 -11.14 -3.80
N VAL A 67 2.35 -10.46 -4.15
CA VAL A 67 2.05 -9.13 -3.63
C VAL A 67 1.43 -9.24 -2.25
N GLU A 68 2.00 -8.51 -1.29
CA GLU A 68 1.43 -8.30 0.03
C GLU A 68 0.84 -6.89 0.12
N PHE A 69 -0.47 -6.80 0.29
CA PHE A 69 -1.21 -5.58 0.46
C PHE A 69 -1.14 -5.10 1.92
N HIS A 70 -0.56 -3.93 2.13
CA HIS A 70 -0.47 -3.28 3.43
C HIS A 70 -1.47 -2.11 3.46
N MET A 71 -2.14 -1.86 4.59
CA MET A 71 -3.03 -0.71 4.75
C MET A 71 -3.03 -0.21 6.19
N ASP A 72 -3.03 1.10 6.41
CA ASP A 72 -3.03 1.65 7.76
C ASP A 72 -4.31 1.29 8.53
N LYS A 73 -4.21 1.28 9.87
CA LYS A 73 -5.29 0.91 10.78
C LYS A 73 -6.30 2.06 11.01
N ALA A 74 -6.69 2.75 9.95
CA ALA A 74 -7.73 3.78 10.02
C ALA A 74 -9.12 3.14 10.23
N CYS A 75 -10.02 3.83 10.95
CA CYS A 75 -11.36 3.28 11.25
C CYS A 75 -12.19 2.92 10.00
N SER A 76 -11.98 3.63 8.88
CA SER A 76 -12.60 3.29 7.59
C SER A 76 -12.13 1.95 7.06
N ASN A 77 -10.84 1.64 7.25
CA ASN A 77 -10.14 0.48 6.72
C ASN A 77 -10.40 -0.77 7.58
N THR A 78 -10.59 -0.59 8.89
CA THR A 78 -10.93 -1.68 9.83
C THR A 78 -12.43 -1.99 9.89
N SER A 79 -13.25 -1.40 9.01
CA SER A 79 -14.69 -1.68 8.96
C SER A 79 -14.95 -3.13 8.53
N LYS A 80 -16.02 -3.75 9.05
CA LYS A 80 -16.40 -5.13 8.70
C LYS A 80 -16.57 -5.32 7.18
N SER A 81 -17.16 -4.34 6.50
CA SER A 81 -17.33 -4.37 5.04
C SER A 81 -16.00 -4.38 4.29
N THR A 82 -15.00 -3.65 4.80
CA THR A 82 -13.65 -3.63 4.21
C THR A 82 -12.93 -4.94 4.47
N ALA A 83 -12.96 -5.45 5.70
CA ALA A 83 -12.39 -6.75 6.04
C ALA A 83 -12.97 -7.89 5.19
N THR A 84 -14.30 -7.93 5.02
CA THR A 84 -14.96 -8.91 4.15
C THR A 84 -14.56 -8.76 2.69
N TYR A 85 -14.39 -7.52 2.20
CA TYR A 85 -13.94 -7.27 0.84
C TYR A 85 -12.49 -7.74 0.62
N LEU A 86 -11.58 -7.44 1.55
CA LEU A 86 -10.19 -7.87 1.48
C LEU A 86 -10.06 -9.39 1.49
N ALA A 87 -10.76 -10.09 2.40
CA ALA A 87 -10.76 -11.55 2.44
C ALA A 87 -11.28 -12.17 1.14
N LYS A 88 -12.33 -11.58 0.54
CA LYS A 88 -12.83 -11.99 -0.77
C LYS A 88 -11.76 -11.79 -1.85
N LYS A 89 -11.10 -10.63 -1.89
CA LYS A 89 -10.07 -10.34 -2.89
C LYS A 89 -8.83 -11.20 -2.74
N GLU A 90 -8.40 -11.47 -1.51
CA GLU A 90 -7.32 -12.40 -1.24
C GLU A 90 -7.63 -13.80 -1.78
N SER A 91 -8.86 -14.31 -1.57
CA SER A 91 -9.28 -15.58 -2.15
C SER A 91 -9.42 -15.57 -3.68
N GLU A 92 -9.83 -14.45 -4.28
CA GLU A 92 -10.02 -14.33 -5.74
C GLU A 92 -8.71 -14.17 -6.50
N THR A 93 -7.75 -13.43 -5.93
CA THR A 93 -6.56 -12.95 -6.64
C THR A 93 -5.26 -13.57 -6.13
N GLY A 94 -5.26 -14.19 -4.95
CA GLY A 94 -4.05 -14.66 -4.28
C GLY A 94 -3.21 -13.55 -3.63
N ILE A 95 -3.61 -12.28 -3.75
CA ILE A 95 -2.93 -11.13 -3.14
C ILE A 95 -3.17 -11.17 -1.63
N LYS A 96 -2.11 -11.37 -0.85
CA LYS A 96 -2.19 -11.49 0.61
C LYS A 96 -2.43 -10.12 1.24
N CYS A 97 -3.31 -10.04 2.22
CA CYS A 97 -3.53 -8.82 2.99
C CYS A 97 -2.88 -8.95 4.37
N ILE A 98 -2.02 -8.00 4.75
CA ILE A 98 -1.41 -8.02 6.08
C ILE A 98 -2.49 -7.83 7.15
N PRO A 99 -2.62 -8.72 8.14
CA PRO A 99 -3.61 -8.59 9.19
C PRO A 99 -3.45 -7.27 9.96
N PHE A 100 -4.58 -6.61 10.29
CA PHE A 100 -4.56 -5.36 11.04
C PHE A 100 -3.94 -5.46 12.44
N ASP A 101 -3.79 -6.67 12.99
CA ASP A 101 -3.16 -6.90 14.30
C ASP A 101 -1.64 -6.88 14.23
N GLU A 102 -1.06 -7.11 13.05
CA GLU A 102 0.38 -6.96 12.80
C GLU A 102 0.78 -5.49 12.59
N ILE A 103 -0.20 -4.63 12.28
CA ILE A 103 0.02 -3.21 12.00
C ILE A 103 -0.02 -2.42 13.30
N ARG A 104 1.15 -1.93 13.72
CA ARG A 104 1.28 -1.11 14.93
C ARG A 104 0.52 0.22 14.79
N VAL A 105 -0.27 0.53 15.81
CA VAL A 105 -1.00 1.81 15.92
C VAL A 105 0.00 2.96 16.12
N LYS A 106 -0.24 4.13 15.50
CA LYS A 106 0.61 5.34 15.61
C LYS A 106 2.05 5.15 15.14
N SER A 107 2.27 4.36 14.09
CA SER A 107 3.61 4.11 13.57
C SER A 107 3.76 4.62 12.14
N PRO A 108 3.78 5.96 11.93
CA PRO A 108 4.01 6.52 10.59
C PRO A 108 5.38 6.11 10.04
N ASN A 109 6.36 5.88 10.92
CA ASN A 109 7.71 5.45 10.55
C ASN A 109 7.77 4.01 9.99
N THR A 110 6.73 3.19 10.21
CA THR A 110 6.66 1.83 9.64
C THR A 110 5.84 1.76 8.35
N SER A 111 5.15 2.84 8.00
CA SER A 111 4.42 2.98 6.75
C SER A 111 5.37 3.57 5.71
N LEU A 112 5.67 2.80 4.65
CA LEU A 112 6.53 3.27 3.57
C LEU A 112 5.95 4.52 2.91
N MET A 113 4.63 4.60 2.81
CA MET A 113 3.93 5.78 2.29
C MET A 113 4.18 7.01 3.16
N ASP A 114 3.97 6.92 4.48
CA ASP A 114 4.12 8.08 5.36
C ASP A 114 5.59 8.49 5.53
N PHE A 115 6.49 7.51 5.63
CA PHE A 115 7.91 7.76 5.86
C PHE A 115 8.66 8.21 4.61
N CYS A 116 8.48 7.52 3.48
CA CYS A 116 9.22 7.83 2.25
C CYS A 116 8.43 8.79 1.35
N VAL A 117 7.28 8.34 0.85
CA VAL A 117 6.55 9.05 -0.22
C VAL A 117 6.06 10.41 0.25
N LEU A 118 5.39 10.46 1.41
CA LEU A 118 4.88 11.72 1.96
C LEU A 118 6.01 12.66 2.38
N SER A 119 7.14 12.14 2.86
CA SER A 119 8.29 12.98 3.21
C SER A 119 8.91 13.63 1.98
N LEU A 120 9.12 12.85 0.90
CA LEU A 120 9.62 13.37 -0.37
C LEU A 120 8.63 14.39 -0.97
N LEU A 121 7.35 14.04 -1.01
CA LEU A 121 6.30 14.94 -1.48
C LEU A 121 6.30 16.24 -0.68
N LYS A 122 6.38 16.19 0.65
CA LYS A 122 6.46 17.40 1.48
C LYS A 122 7.70 18.23 1.19
N GLN A 123 8.84 17.61 0.90
CA GLN A 123 10.06 18.33 0.55
C GLN A 123 9.91 19.08 -0.78
N ASP A 124 9.26 18.47 -1.78
CA ASP A 124 9.04 19.13 -3.06
C ASP A 124 7.94 20.20 -2.98
N LEU A 125 6.88 19.94 -2.22
CA LEU A 125 5.82 20.94 -1.98
C LEU A 125 6.33 22.15 -1.19
N ARG A 126 7.32 22.00 -0.30
CA ARG A 126 7.94 23.15 0.39
C ARG A 126 8.61 24.16 -0.56
N LYS A 127 8.93 23.74 -1.79
CA LYS A 127 9.52 24.61 -2.82
C LYS A 127 8.43 25.31 -3.65
N GLN A 128 7.18 24.93 -3.49
CA GLN A 128 6.05 25.43 -4.27
C GLN A 128 5.14 26.27 -3.37
N TYR A 129 4.63 27.38 -3.89
CA TYR A 129 3.57 28.15 -3.26
C TYR A 129 2.28 27.93 -4.06
N PRO A 130 1.37 27.07 -3.57
CA PRO A 130 0.14 26.81 -4.30
C PRO A 130 -0.77 28.04 -4.20
N GLU A 131 -0.92 28.77 -5.30
CA GLU A 131 -1.80 29.94 -5.38
C GLU A 131 -3.27 29.55 -5.63
N THR A 132 -3.52 28.38 -6.23
CA THR A 132 -4.85 27.83 -6.47
C THR A 132 -4.85 26.30 -6.40
N LEU A 133 -6.03 25.70 -6.19
CA LEU A 133 -6.24 24.24 -6.13
C LEU A 133 -5.79 23.47 -7.39
N ASN A 134 -5.61 24.17 -8.52
CA ASN A 134 -5.23 23.60 -9.82
C ASN A 134 -3.72 23.53 -10.06
N ASN A 135 -2.91 24.19 -9.22
CA ASN A 135 -1.45 24.30 -9.41
C ASN A 135 -0.67 23.34 -8.48
N LEU A 136 -1.24 22.18 -8.18
CA LEU A 136 -0.72 21.16 -7.25
C LEU A 136 -0.79 19.79 -7.90
#